data_AF-A0A947G4F7-F1
#
_entry.id   AF-A0A947G4F7-F1
#
_cell.length_a   1.000
_cell.length_b   1.000
_cell.length_c   1.000
_cell.angle_alpha   90.00
_cell.angle_beta   90.00
_cell.angle_gamma   90.00
#
_symmetry.space_group_name_H-M   'P 1'
#
loop_
_entity.id
_entity.type
_entity.pdbx_description
1 polymer ?
#
loop_
_entity_poly.entity_id
_entity_poly.type
_entity_poly.pdbx_seq_one_letter_code
_entity_poly.pdbx_strand_id
1 'polypeptide(L)'
;MIRLIALLSTLPLALACSPQDLELGSEPGSKLGTDQQYIIGGNDVGSDMKYPHVARLDLFGDGGGGTCTGTLIAPTVILTAAHCIEGLNGGTVRFGTGPSQFFESISIDDWIDERGYTPTGGSAVDARDIALLRLAEPSTVTPVPYNSDPLDDTFVGVNVTTVGFGNNIPPSGGEPGQGSGTMREVTYSIDGVTAEHIKVGDITENTCQGDSGGPTFLMIGGETRVSGVTSKGRFFCQGESDLTRTDRYADFIAEVVAAWDDGPCSQDGECNDTGECEFIDPDCDICGFDGFCGDECPEPDLDCALGGLAGDTCDDDFDCEDRVCIVAPDDDRVSYCSASCDTAVSALEQCDLPLTVCRQGANGGECQFAGPTPGTQGAACSDSADCLGACDPNDMICVEPCNSDSDCSDEFDCRSVGGTKVCALPEDGGCCSTTSAPPKLGNIALTFLTLFGVIFVARRRRLHG
;
A
#
# COMPACT_ATOMS: atom_id res chain seq x y z
N MET A 1 35.12 32.47 -77.38
CA MET A 1 33.76 32.40 -77.97
C MET A 1 32.75 32.43 -76.85
N ILE A 2 31.66 33.19 -77.00
CA ILE A 2 30.59 33.37 -76.02
C ILE A 2 29.32 32.79 -76.64
N ARG A 3 28.47 32.08 -75.87
CA ARG A 3 27.01 32.31 -75.80
C ARG A 3 26.27 31.38 -74.82
N LEU A 4 25.05 31.80 -74.53
CA LEU A 4 24.14 31.42 -73.45
C LEU A 4 22.74 31.13 -74.08
N ILE A 5 21.81 30.55 -73.32
CA ILE A 5 20.33 30.61 -73.43
C ILE A 5 19.54 29.41 -74.04
N ALA A 6 18.47 29.07 -73.29
CA ALA A 6 17.15 28.47 -73.64
C ALA A 6 16.90 26.94 -73.65
N LEU A 7 16.13 26.56 -72.61
CA LEU A 7 15.04 25.56 -72.53
C LEU A 7 14.30 25.15 -73.83
N LEU A 8 13.85 23.88 -73.89
CA LEU A 8 12.41 23.55 -73.91
C LEU A 8 12.09 22.06 -73.55
N SER A 9 11.02 21.88 -72.76
CA SER A 9 10.11 20.73 -72.55
C SER A 9 10.46 19.28 -72.99
N THR A 10 10.24 18.32 -72.08
CA THR A 10 9.26 17.22 -72.27
C THR A 10 8.78 16.68 -70.92
N LEU A 11 7.52 16.23 -70.85
CA LEU A 11 6.80 15.82 -69.63
C LEU A 11 6.04 14.50 -69.92
N PRO A 12 6.00 13.52 -68.99
CA PRO A 12 5.01 12.45 -69.03
C PRO A 12 3.91 12.64 -67.96
N LEU A 13 2.70 12.23 -68.33
CA LEU A 13 1.47 12.28 -67.51
C LEU A 13 1.48 11.26 -66.35
N ALA A 14 0.87 11.66 -65.23
CA ALA A 14 0.24 10.74 -64.27
C ALA A 14 -1.19 11.26 -63.99
N LEU A 15 -2.17 10.36 -63.93
CA LEU A 15 -3.60 10.72 -63.81
C LEU A 15 -3.97 11.09 -62.36
N ALA A 16 -4.92 12.03 -62.23
CA ALA A 16 -5.53 12.40 -60.97
C ALA A 16 -6.86 11.66 -60.73
N CYS A 17 -7.20 11.47 -59.45
CA CYS A 17 -8.58 11.33 -58.98
C CYS A 17 -8.75 12.15 -57.70
N SER A 18 -9.71 13.07 -57.69
CA SER A 18 -10.12 13.83 -56.52
C SER A 18 -11.32 13.15 -55.87
N PRO A 19 -11.42 13.07 -54.52
CA PRO A 19 -12.71 12.91 -53.87
C PRO A 19 -13.57 14.17 -54.13
N GLN A 20 -14.89 13.99 -54.07
CA GLN A 20 -15.89 15.05 -54.26
C GLN A 20 -16.54 15.43 -52.92
N ASP A 21 -17.01 16.67 -52.83
CA ASP A 21 -17.72 17.20 -51.67
C ASP A 21 -19.06 16.49 -51.42
N LEU A 22 -19.41 16.37 -50.14
CA LEU A 22 -20.77 16.13 -49.68
C LEU A 22 -21.02 16.99 -48.44
N GLU A 23 -21.53 18.20 -48.65
CA GLU A 23 -22.06 19.03 -47.56
C GLU A 23 -23.35 18.44 -47.01
N LEU A 24 -23.47 18.41 -45.67
CA LEU A 24 -24.75 18.36 -44.97
C LEU A 24 -24.69 19.36 -43.81
N GLY A 25 -25.68 20.24 -43.70
CA GLY A 25 -25.61 21.44 -42.86
C GLY A 25 -26.06 21.30 -41.40
N SER A 26 -25.76 22.34 -40.63
CA SER A 26 -26.26 22.72 -39.29
C SER A 26 -27.77 23.10 -39.31
N GLU A 27 -28.55 23.24 -38.22
CA GLU A 27 -28.48 23.11 -36.74
C GLU A 27 -29.95 23.35 -36.23
N PRO A 28 -30.31 23.41 -34.92
CA PRO A 28 -29.78 22.81 -33.67
C PRO A 28 -30.86 22.03 -32.85
N GLY A 29 -30.52 21.34 -31.76
CA GLY A 29 -31.56 20.82 -30.83
C GLY A 29 -31.20 19.95 -29.61
N SER A 30 -31.12 20.60 -28.43
CA SER A 30 -31.26 20.05 -27.06
C SER A 30 -30.22 19.06 -26.47
N LYS A 31 -29.79 19.42 -25.24
CA LYS A 31 -28.81 18.76 -24.36
C LYS A 31 -29.31 17.43 -23.75
N LEU A 32 -28.41 16.51 -23.43
CA LEU A 32 -27.92 16.21 -22.06
C LEU A 32 -26.98 14.98 -22.09
N GLY A 33 -25.94 14.98 -21.26
CA GLY A 33 -24.91 13.91 -21.21
C GLY A 33 -23.49 14.45 -21.39
N THR A 34 -22.99 15.16 -20.38
CA THR A 34 -21.56 15.51 -20.26
C THR A 34 -20.87 14.39 -19.49
N ASP A 35 -20.09 13.56 -20.20
CA ASP A 35 -19.18 12.59 -19.58
C ASP A 35 -17.78 13.22 -19.50
N GLN A 36 -17.32 13.48 -18.28
CA GLN A 36 -15.93 13.78 -17.95
C GLN A 36 -15.65 13.12 -16.59
N GLN A 37 -14.59 12.32 -16.51
CA GLN A 37 -14.21 11.56 -15.32
C GLN A 37 -12.79 11.92 -14.84
N TYR A 38 -12.60 11.79 -13.53
CA TYR A 38 -11.80 12.69 -12.71
C TYR A 38 -11.41 12.05 -11.36
N ILE A 39 -10.12 11.77 -11.11
CA ILE A 39 -9.68 10.45 -10.55
C ILE A 39 -9.99 9.41 -11.65
N ILE A 40 -9.24 8.32 -11.78
CA ILE A 40 -9.58 7.37 -12.85
C ILE A 40 -10.98 6.81 -12.50
N GLY A 41 -11.96 7.03 -13.37
CA GLY A 41 -13.40 6.75 -13.15
C GLY A 41 -14.17 7.71 -12.22
N GLY A 42 -13.49 8.54 -11.40
CA GLY A 42 -14.15 9.37 -10.37
C GLY A 42 -14.86 10.64 -10.88
N ASN A 43 -15.37 11.43 -9.95
CA ASN A 43 -16.12 12.67 -10.20
C ASN A 43 -15.49 13.88 -9.49
N ASP A 44 -15.48 15.05 -10.15
CA ASP A 44 -15.15 16.33 -9.50
C ASP A 44 -16.18 16.62 -8.38
N VAL A 45 -15.70 16.96 -7.17
CA VAL A 45 -16.57 17.28 -6.01
C VAL A 45 -17.36 18.58 -6.21
N GLY A 46 -16.97 19.40 -7.20
CA GLY A 46 -17.61 20.67 -7.52
C GLY A 46 -17.30 21.76 -6.49
N SER A 47 -18.17 22.78 -6.40
CA SER A 47 -18.02 23.92 -5.49
C SER A 47 -18.61 23.67 -4.09
N ASP A 48 -19.18 22.49 -3.85
CA ASP A 48 -20.15 22.29 -2.77
C ASP A 48 -19.47 21.91 -1.43
N MET A 49 -18.13 21.94 -1.39
CA MET A 49 -17.32 21.76 -0.19
C MET A 49 -17.66 20.50 0.63
N LYS A 50 -17.99 19.40 -0.06
CA LYS A 50 -18.43 18.13 0.54
C LYS A 50 -17.44 17.54 1.56
N TYR A 51 -16.14 17.73 1.31
CA TYR A 51 -15.03 17.20 2.11
C TYR A 51 -14.09 18.34 2.53
N PRO A 52 -14.51 19.24 3.44
CA PRO A 52 -13.75 20.45 3.73
C PRO A 52 -12.42 20.18 4.43
N HIS A 53 -12.33 19.07 5.17
CA HIS A 53 -11.14 18.56 5.86
C HIS A 53 -10.11 17.91 4.93
N VAL A 54 -10.43 17.68 3.65
CA VAL A 54 -9.46 17.12 2.69
C VAL A 54 -8.69 18.27 2.03
N ALA A 55 -7.37 18.24 2.18
CA ALA A 55 -6.48 19.32 1.80
C ALA A 55 -5.49 18.89 0.71
N ARG A 56 -5.09 19.84 -0.12
CA ARG A 56 -3.99 19.67 -1.05
C ARG A 56 -2.69 20.07 -0.35
N LEU A 57 -1.69 19.22 -0.41
CA LEU A 57 -0.37 19.44 0.15
C LEU A 57 0.57 19.93 -0.97
N ASP A 58 1.00 21.18 -0.91
CA ASP A 58 2.11 21.71 -1.73
C ASP A 58 3.41 21.52 -0.95
N LEU A 59 4.17 20.48 -1.29
CA LEU A 59 5.36 20.06 -0.55
C LEU A 59 6.63 20.45 -1.29
N PHE A 60 7.71 20.77 -0.58
CA PHE A 60 9.02 21.05 -1.18
C PHE A 60 10.16 20.42 -0.36
N GLY A 61 11.04 19.72 -1.06
CA GLY A 61 12.12 18.93 -0.46
C GLY A 61 13.38 18.94 -1.33
N ASP A 62 14.38 18.13 -0.96
CA ASP A 62 15.69 18.08 -1.62
C ASP A 62 15.62 17.65 -3.10
N GLY A 63 14.59 16.88 -3.47
CA GLY A 63 14.30 16.49 -4.86
C GLY A 63 13.53 17.52 -5.70
N GLY A 64 13.00 18.59 -5.08
CA GLY A 64 12.13 19.57 -5.72
C GLY A 64 10.76 19.70 -5.05
N GLY A 65 9.76 20.18 -5.80
CA GLY A 65 8.38 20.35 -5.30
C GLY A 65 7.46 19.19 -5.71
N GLY A 66 6.61 18.75 -4.80
CA GLY A 66 5.61 17.69 -4.97
C GLY A 66 4.18 18.17 -4.72
N THR A 67 3.22 17.28 -4.97
CA THR A 67 1.82 17.46 -4.57
C THR A 67 1.28 16.15 -4.04
N CYS A 68 0.72 16.19 -2.83
CA CYS A 68 -0.04 15.11 -2.22
C CYS A 68 -1.42 15.62 -1.78
N THR A 69 -2.23 14.72 -1.25
CA THR A 69 -3.46 15.01 -0.51
C THR A 69 -3.22 14.67 0.97
N GLY A 70 -3.92 15.34 1.88
CA GLY A 70 -3.95 14.98 3.30
C GLY A 70 -5.31 15.29 3.92
N THR A 71 -5.50 14.90 5.18
CA THR A 71 -6.79 15.01 5.89
C THR A 71 -6.64 15.63 7.26
N LEU A 72 -7.38 16.69 7.56
CA LEU A 72 -7.42 17.29 8.89
C LEU A 72 -8.15 16.38 9.88
N ILE A 73 -7.42 15.83 10.84
CA ILE A 73 -7.93 14.91 11.88
C ILE A 73 -7.98 15.55 13.28
N ALA A 74 -7.15 16.56 13.53
CA ALA A 74 -7.27 17.48 14.67
C ALA A 74 -7.03 18.94 14.17
N PRO A 75 -7.35 20.00 14.94
CA PRO A 75 -7.29 21.40 14.48
C PRO A 75 -5.97 21.84 13.83
N THR A 76 -4.86 21.26 14.28
CA THR A 76 -3.48 21.50 13.80
C THR A 76 -2.88 20.30 13.07
N VAL A 77 -3.58 19.16 12.94
CA VAL A 77 -2.96 17.89 12.54
C VAL A 77 -3.57 17.32 11.26
N ILE A 78 -2.70 17.12 10.26
CA ILE A 78 -3.02 16.52 8.96
C ILE A 78 -2.47 15.10 8.89
N LEU A 79 -3.34 14.12 8.66
CA LEU A 79 -2.96 12.75 8.29
C LEU A 79 -2.62 12.68 6.79
N THR A 80 -1.51 12.01 6.44
CA THR A 80 -0.99 11.83 5.08
C THR A 80 -0.20 10.51 5.00
N ALA A 81 0.39 10.21 3.83
CA ALA A 81 1.31 9.09 3.63
C ALA A 81 2.77 9.51 3.92
N ALA A 82 3.59 8.60 4.41
CA ALA A 82 5.01 8.84 4.74
C ALA A 82 5.84 9.18 3.50
N HIS A 83 5.59 8.52 2.37
CA HIS A 83 6.29 8.81 1.11
C HIS A 83 6.05 10.24 0.58
N CYS A 84 5.04 10.96 1.09
CA CYS A 84 4.83 12.37 0.75
C CYS A 84 5.83 13.29 1.46
N ILE A 85 6.35 12.89 2.63
CA ILE A 85 7.21 13.71 3.49
C ILE A 85 8.70 13.30 3.45
N GLU A 86 9.04 12.27 2.67
CA GLU A 86 10.42 11.85 2.43
C GLU A 86 11.27 13.02 1.87
N GLY A 87 12.30 13.44 2.61
CA GLY A 87 13.19 14.54 2.23
C GLY A 87 12.50 15.91 2.20
N LEU A 88 11.39 16.09 2.92
CA LEU A 88 10.66 17.33 3.07
C LEU A 88 11.52 18.43 3.74
N ASN A 89 11.42 19.65 3.23
CA ASN A 89 12.02 20.87 3.80
C ASN A 89 10.95 21.91 4.16
N GLY A 90 9.67 21.51 4.17
CA GLY A 90 8.49 22.33 4.44
C GLY A 90 7.44 22.27 3.32
N GLY A 91 6.29 22.90 3.56
CA GLY A 91 5.20 22.90 2.60
C GLY A 91 4.08 23.86 2.96
N THR A 92 2.95 23.72 2.27
CA THR A 92 1.72 24.48 2.50
C THR A 92 0.51 23.59 2.30
N VAL A 93 -0.36 23.56 3.30
CA VAL A 93 -1.63 22.84 3.28
C VAL A 93 -2.71 23.79 2.78
N ARG A 94 -3.51 23.37 1.79
CA ARG A 94 -4.58 24.18 1.19
C ARG A 94 -5.94 23.50 1.30
N PHE A 95 -6.89 24.18 1.93
CA PHE A 95 -8.28 23.73 2.02
C PHE A 95 -9.15 24.38 0.96
N GLY A 96 -9.98 23.56 0.31
CA GLY A 96 -10.87 23.95 -0.78
C GLY A 96 -10.80 23.00 -1.97
N THR A 97 -11.75 23.11 -2.88
CA THR A 97 -11.97 22.12 -3.95
C THR A 97 -11.09 22.29 -5.19
N GLY A 98 -10.22 23.30 -5.24
CA GLY A 98 -9.23 23.45 -6.32
C GLY A 98 -8.57 24.83 -6.42
N PRO A 99 -7.76 25.11 -7.45
CA PRO A 99 -6.83 26.24 -7.48
C PRO A 99 -7.47 27.64 -7.46
N SER A 100 -8.75 27.74 -7.83
CA SER A 100 -9.57 28.95 -7.77
C SER A 100 -10.60 28.95 -6.63
N GLN A 101 -10.60 27.90 -5.80
CA GLN A 101 -11.57 27.62 -4.75
C GLN A 101 -10.92 27.30 -3.38
N PHE A 102 -9.59 27.38 -3.27
CA PHE A 102 -8.91 27.37 -1.98
C PHE A 102 -9.30 28.62 -1.17
N PHE A 103 -9.78 28.41 0.05
CA PHE A 103 -10.24 29.47 0.95
C PHE A 103 -9.29 29.67 2.15
N GLU A 104 -8.49 28.66 2.47
CA GLU A 104 -7.51 28.68 3.57
C GLU A 104 -6.21 28.01 3.10
N SER A 105 -5.08 28.49 3.62
CA SER A 105 -3.74 28.09 3.19
C SER A 105 -2.77 28.30 4.36
N ILE A 106 -2.32 27.23 4.99
CA ILE A 106 -1.52 27.25 6.22
C ILE A 106 -0.16 26.60 5.95
N SER A 107 0.91 27.13 6.53
CA SER A 107 2.25 26.53 6.44
C SER A 107 2.34 25.26 7.28
N ILE A 108 3.10 24.28 6.80
CA ILE A 108 3.55 23.17 7.63
C ILE A 108 4.62 23.71 8.60
N ASP A 109 4.48 23.37 9.87
CA ASP A 109 5.43 23.71 10.94
C ASP A 109 6.37 22.53 11.23
N ASP A 110 5.79 21.33 11.35
CA ASP A 110 6.49 20.09 11.72
C ASP A 110 5.88 18.85 11.06
N TRP A 111 6.55 17.71 11.12
CA TRP A 111 6.10 16.44 10.52
C TRP A 111 6.78 15.19 11.12
N ILE A 112 6.04 14.07 11.13
CA ILE A 112 6.55 12.74 11.51
C ILE A 112 5.90 11.65 10.64
N ASP A 113 6.70 10.72 10.14
CA ASP A 113 6.26 9.44 9.58
C ASP A 113 6.28 8.34 10.63
N GLU A 114 5.40 7.34 10.46
CA GLU A 114 5.45 6.15 11.30
C GLU A 114 6.78 5.43 11.10
N ARG A 115 7.38 5.03 12.22
CA ARG A 115 8.65 4.34 12.25
C ARG A 115 8.53 3.00 11.52
N GLY A 116 9.63 2.54 10.92
CA GLY A 116 9.67 1.34 10.11
C GLY A 116 9.25 1.56 8.66
N TYR A 117 8.65 2.73 8.33
CA TYR A 117 8.47 3.13 6.95
C TYR A 117 9.82 3.09 6.21
N THR A 118 9.89 2.23 5.20
CA THR A 118 11.09 2.03 4.38
C THR A 118 10.71 2.23 2.92
N PRO A 119 11.20 3.28 2.24
CA PRO A 119 10.87 3.53 0.83
C PRO A 119 11.30 2.36 -0.07
N THR A 120 10.37 1.50 -0.50
CA THR A 120 10.72 0.29 -1.29
C THR A 120 10.90 0.60 -2.78
N GLY A 121 10.81 1.87 -3.18
CA GLY A 121 10.81 2.31 -4.57
C GLY A 121 9.63 1.75 -5.37
N GLY A 122 8.52 1.39 -4.70
CA GLY A 122 7.36 0.72 -5.28
C GLY A 122 7.59 -0.74 -5.68
N SER A 123 8.62 -1.41 -5.14
CA SER A 123 8.97 -2.79 -5.48
C SER A 123 8.45 -3.85 -4.49
N ALA A 124 8.13 -3.46 -3.26
CA ALA A 124 7.48 -4.30 -2.26
C ALA A 124 6.23 -3.59 -1.70
N VAL A 125 5.62 -4.14 -0.65
CA VAL A 125 4.64 -3.42 0.16
C VAL A 125 5.39 -2.28 0.85
N ASP A 126 5.00 -1.03 0.59
CA ASP A 126 5.50 0.11 1.36
C ASP A 126 4.73 0.06 2.69
N ALA A 127 5.18 -0.83 3.56
CA ALA A 127 4.64 -1.03 4.89
C ALA A 127 4.74 0.28 5.68
N ARG A 128 3.76 0.50 6.55
CA ARG A 128 3.73 1.68 7.43
C ARG A 128 3.79 3.04 6.72
N ASP A 129 3.32 3.11 5.46
CA ASP A 129 3.25 4.37 4.69
C ASP A 129 2.13 5.30 5.19
N ILE A 130 2.36 5.90 6.36
CA ILE A 130 1.47 6.82 7.07
C ILE A 130 2.29 7.86 7.85
N ALA A 131 1.81 9.09 7.90
CA ALA A 131 2.50 10.21 8.51
C ALA A 131 1.53 11.32 8.94
N LEU A 132 2.00 12.20 9.83
CA LEU A 132 1.29 13.38 10.28
C LEU A 132 2.10 14.65 9.98
N LEU A 133 1.39 15.75 9.70
CA LEU A 133 1.95 17.11 9.58
C LEU A 133 1.29 18.02 10.62
N ARG A 134 2.10 18.84 11.31
CA ARG A 134 1.63 19.94 12.16
C ARG A 134 1.45 21.21 11.32
N LEU A 135 0.31 21.86 11.46
CA LEU A 135 0.00 23.17 10.91
C LEU A 135 0.55 24.26 11.84
N ALA A 136 1.14 25.32 11.26
CA ALA A 136 1.69 26.46 12.01
C ALA A 136 0.63 27.33 12.71
N GLU A 137 -0.66 27.12 12.41
CA GLU A 137 -1.80 27.69 13.15
C GLU A 137 -3.03 26.76 12.97
N PRO A 138 -3.96 26.71 13.94
CA PRO A 138 -5.17 25.89 13.83
C PRO A 138 -6.05 26.30 12.63
N SER A 139 -6.54 25.30 11.88
CA SER A 139 -7.45 25.50 10.75
C SER A 139 -8.85 25.94 11.21
N THR A 140 -9.56 26.73 10.38
CA THR A 140 -10.98 27.04 10.59
C THR A 140 -11.92 25.92 10.16
N VAL A 141 -11.40 24.85 9.57
CA VAL A 141 -12.14 23.67 9.14
C VAL A 141 -12.41 22.72 10.32
N THR A 142 -13.59 22.11 10.35
CA THR A 142 -13.88 21.03 11.31
C THR A 142 -13.13 19.75 10.90
N PRO A 143 -12.26 19.18 11.77
CA PRO A 143 -11.60 17.91 11.49
C PRO A 143 -12.58 16.75 11.33
N VAL A 144 -12.09 15.62 10.78
CA VAL A 144 -12.83 14.36 10.65
C VAL A 144 -12.14 13.27 11.46
N PRO A 145 -12.88 12.42 12.20
CA PRO A 145 -12.27 11.29 12.91
C PRO A 145 -11.60 10.31 11.96
N TYR A 146 -10.47 9.75 12.38
CA TYR A 146 -9.93 8.51 11.81
C TYR A 146 -10.57 7.30 12.49
N ASN A 147 -10.32 6.11 11.94
CA ASN A 147 -10.83 4.86 12.47
C ASN A 147 -9.74 4.13 13.25
N SER A 148 -10.04 3.81 14.51
CA SER A 148 -9.26 2.93 15.38
C SER A 148 -9.94 1.57 15.64
N ASP A 149 -11.18 1.35 15.17
CA ASP A 149 -11.85 0.05 15.29
C ASP A 149 -11.24 -0.95 14.29
N PRO A 150 -10.85 -2.18 14.70
CA PRO A 150 -10.20 -3.14 13.82
C PRO A 150 -10.98 -3.47 12.53
N LEU A 151 -10.26 -3.48 11.41
CA LEU A 151 -10.74 -3.90 10.10
C LEU A 151 -10.27 -5.32 9.77
N ASP A 152 -11.20 -6.14 9.29
CA ASP A 152 -10.98 -7.55 8.93
C ASP A 152 -11.61 -7.91 7.57
N ASP A 153 -11.52 -9.18 7.18
CA ASP A 153 -12.12 -9.69 5.94
C ASP A 153 -13.67 -9.54 5.87
N THR A 154 -14.37 -9.21 6.95
CA THR A 154 -15.83 -8.98 6.92
C THR A 154 -16.20 -7.66 6.22
N PHE A 155 -15.23 -6.75 6.05
CA PHE A 155 -15.39 -5.51 5.29
C PHE A 155 -15.25 -5.69 3.77
N VAL A 156 -14.82 -6.86 3.29
CA VAL A 156 -14.73 -7.13 1.84
C VAL A 156 -16.11 -7.03 1.18
N GLY A 157 -16.18 -6.25 0.10
CA GLY A 157 -17.42 -5.89 -0.60
C GLY A 157 -18.17 -4.70 0.00
N VAL A 158 -17.71 -4.10 1.11
CA VAL A 158 -18.26 -2.84 1.63
C VAL A 158 -17.75 -1.67 0.77
N ASN A 159 -18.61 -0.69 0.51
CA ASN A 159 -18.23 0.50 -0.24
C ASN A 159 -17.50 1.52 0.63
N VAL A 160 -16.40 2.05 0.09
CA VAL A 160 -15.63 3.16 0.65
C VAL A 160 -15.46 4.26 -0.40
N THR A 161 -15.25 5.50 0.05
CA THR A 161 -15.12 6.67 -0.83
C THR A 161 -13.78 7.36 -0.62
N THR A 162 -12.98 7.45 -1.67
CA THR A 162 -11.64 8.05 -1.61
C THR A 162 -11.63 9.41 -2.28
N VAL A 163 -10.95 10.37 -1.65
CA VAL A 163 -10.97 11.78 -2.05
C VAL A 163 -9.54 12.28 -2.24
N GLY A 164 -9.28 13.00 -3.34
CA GLY A 164 -7.93 13.42 -3.68
C GLY A 164 -7.83 14.53 -4.72
N PHE A 165 -6.62 15.09 -4.86
CA PHE A 165 -6.26 16.17 -5.80
C PHE A 165 -5.37 15.69 -6.96
N GLY A 166 -5.25 14.39 -7.17
CA GLY A 166 -4.33 13.77 -8.11
C GLY A 166 -4.70 13.92 -9.59
N ASN A 167 -3.86 13.29 -10.42
CA ASN A 167 -4.03 13.23 -11.86
C ASN A 167 -5.30 12.48 -12.25
N ASN A 168 -6.03 12.96 -13.28
CA ASN A 168 -7.22 12.27 -13.78
C ASN A 168 -6.99 11.41 -15.03
N ILE A 169 -5.77 11.32 -15.53
CA ILE A 169 -5.41 10.50 -16.68
C ILE A 169 -4.15 9.71 -16.30
N PRO A 170 -4.11 8.37 -16.51
CA PRO A 170 -2.91 7.60 -16.24
C PRO A 170 -1.75 8.07 -17.13
N PRO A 171 -0.49 8.00 -16.67
CA PRO A 171 0.69 8.48 -17.40
C PRO A 171 0.85 7.97 -18.84
N SER A 172 0.24 6.83 -19.18
CA SER A 172 0.26 6.23 -20.53
C SER A 172 -0.79 6.80 -21.51
N GLY A 173 -1.70 7.67 -21.04
CA GLY A 173 -2.90 8.10 -21.77
C GLY A 173 -3.02 9.59 -22.08
N GLY A 174 -2.16 10.45 -21.52
CA GLY A 174 -2.24 11.91 -21.69
C GLY A 174 -0.96 12.65 -21.29
N GLU A 175 -1.00 13.98 -21.36
CA GLU A 175 0.09 14.84 -20.88
C GLU A 175 0.24 14.70 -19.35
N PRO A 176 1.46 14.62 -18.79
CA PRO A 176 1.68 14.60 -17.35
C PRO A 176 1.01 15.79 -16.63
N GLY A 177 0.31 15.52 -15.53
CA GLY A 177 -0.32 16.57 -14.72
C GLY A 177 -1.72 17.01 -15.16
N GLN A 178 -2.37 16.34 -16.13
CA GLN A 178 -3.78 16.63 -16.43
C GLN A 178 -4.66 16.36 -15.20
N GLY A 179 -5.56 17.31 -14.93
CA GLY A 179 -6.50 17.27 -13.81
C GLY A 179 -5.91 17.70 -12.46
N SER A 180 -4.61 17.58 -12.23
CA SER A 180 -3.99 17.79 -10.90
C SER A 180 -4.41 19.11 -10.25
N GLY A 181 -4.68 19.05 -8.94
CA GLY A 181 -5.01 20.20 -8.11
C GLY A 181 -6.51 20.49 -7.93
N THR A 182 -7.41 19.75 -8.59
CA THR A 182 -8.87 19.80 -8.35
C THR A 182 -9.32 18.59 -7.53
N MET A 183 -10.13 18.82 -6.49
CA MET A 183 -10.65 17.79 -5.59
C MET A 183 -11.70 16.90 -6.25
N ARG A 184 -11.56 15.60 -6.08
CA ARG A 184 -12.42 14.55 -6.64
C ARG A 184 -12.74 13.47 -5.64
N GLU A 185 -13.78 12.71 -5.95
CA GLU A 185 -14.12 11.48 -5.25
C GLU A 185 -14.33 10.30 -6.20
N VAL A 186 -13.96 9.11 -5.74
CA VAL A 186 -14.31 7.82 -6.33
C VAL A 186 -14.89 6.92 -5.24
N THR A 187 -15.82 6.02 -5.56
CA THR A 187 -16.38 5.07 -4.60
C THR A 187 -16.28 3.67 -5.15
N TYR A 188 -15.50 2.83 -4.49
CA TYR A 188 -15.24 1.44 -4.84
C TYR A 188 -15.63 0.52 -3.68
N SER A 189 -15.81 -0.76 -3.97
CA SER A 189 -15.92 -1.79 -2.94
C SER A 189 -14.53 -2.24 -2.48
N ILE A 190 -14.38 -2.66 -1.23
CA ILE A 190 -13.15 -3.27 -0.72
C ILE A 190 -12.97 -4.65 -1.37
N ASP A 191 -11.83 -4.89 -2.02
CA ASP A 191 -11.47 -6.14 -2.68
C ASP A 191 -10.73 -7.11 -1.75
N GLY A 192 -10.10 -6.61 -0.69
CA GLY A 192 -9.40 -7.40 0.32
C GLY A 192 -8.91 -6.55 1.49
N VAL A 193 -8.67 -7.18 2.64
CA VAL A 193 -7.98 -6.56 3.78
C VAL A 193 -6.75 -7.41 4.09
N THR A 194 -5.59 -6.77 4.29
CA THR A 194 -4.37 -7.41 4.79
C THR A 194 -3.98 -6.78 6.12
N ALA A 195 -2.93 -7.29 6.77
CA ALA A 195 -2.44 -6.76 8.06
C ALA A 195 -2.27 -5.23 8.05
N GLU A 196 -1.75 -4.68 6.96
CA GLU A 196 -1.42 -3.25 6.85
C GLU A 196 -2.33 -2.47 5.88
N HIS A 197 -3.04 -3.13 4.96
CA HIS A 197 -3.68 -2.46 3.82
C HIS A 197 -5.13 -2.85 3.56
N ILE A 198 -5.93 -1.85 3.15
CA ILE A 198 -7.20 -2.07 2.44
C ILE A 198 -6.92 -2.07 0.94
N LYS A 199 -7.41 -3.09 0.23
CA LYS A 199 -7.22 -3.28 -1.21
C LYS A 199 -8.46 -2.86 -1.96
N VAL A 200 -8.30 -2.04 -3.00
CA VAL A 200 -9.41 -1.37 -3.69
C VAL A 200 -9.10 -1.07 -5.15
N GLY A 201 -10.16 -0.92 -5.93
CA GLY A 201 -10.11 -0.27 -7.24
C GLY A 201 -9.62 -1.18 -8.37
N ASP A 202 -9.89 -0.75 -9.60
CA ASP A 202 -9.64 -1.57 -10.79
C ASP A 202 -9.01 -0.76 -11.95
N ILE A 203 -9.17 -1.26 -13.18
CA ILE A 203 -8.67 -0.62 -14.40
C ILE A 203 -9.54 0.58 -14.85
N THR A 204 -10.72 0.75 -14.27
CA THR A 204 -11.70 1.80 -14.57
C THR A 204 -11.86 2.82 -13.46
N GLU A 205 -11.73 2.42 -12.19
CA GLU A 205 -11.89 3.28 -11.00
C GLU A 205 -10.67 3.18 -10.07
N ASN A 206 -9.85 4.24 -9.98
CA ASN A 206 -8.56 4.18 -9.27
C ASN A 206 -7.93 5.53 -8.89
N THR A 207 -7.19 5.56 -7.77
CA THR A 207 -6.32 6.68 -7.35
C THR A 207 -5.09 6.80 -8.24
N CYS A 208 -4.48 7.98 -8.28
CA CYS A 208 -3.29 8.24 -9.09
C CYS A 208 -2.34 9.29 -8.46
N GLN A 209 -1.27 9.68 -9.16
CA GLN A 209 -0.24 10.55 -8.56
C GLN A 209 -0.85 11.88 -8.09
N GLY A 210 -0.62 12.22 -6.82
CA GLY A 210 -1.19 13.37 -6.12
C GLY A 210 -2.44 13.07 -5.29
N ASP A 211 -3.05 11.89 -5.43
CA ASP A 211 -4.03 11.35 -4.47
C ASP A 211 -3.33 10.71 -3.26
N SER A 212 -2.03 10.40 -3.35
CA SER A 212 -1.14 10.01 -2.25
C SER A 212 -1.40 10.80 -0.96
N GLY A 213 -1.51 10.10 0.17
CA GLY A 213 -1.89 10.66 1.47
C GLY A 213 -3.38 11.00 1.65
N GLY A 214 -4.17 10.94 0.57
CA GLY A 214 -5.60 11.25 0.59
C GLY A 214 -6.44 10.18 1.28
N PRO A 215 -7.55 10.58 1.93
CA PRO A 215 -8.33 9.67 2.75
C PRO A 215 -9.23 8.76 1.93
N THR A 216 -9.36 7.54 2.42
CA THR A 216 -10.45 6.62 2.12
C THR A 216 -11.44 6.65 3.27
N PHE A 217 -12.66 7.09 3.01
CA PHE A 217 -13.74 7.19 3.98
C PHE A 217 -14.58 5.92 4.02
N LEU A 218 -14.85 5.43 5.23
CA LEU A 218 -15.78 4.34 5.52
C LEU A 218 -16.84 4.82 6.51
N MET A 219 -18.05 4.24 6.42
CA MET A 219 -19.19 4.55 7.28
C MET A 219 -19.32 3.48 8.37
N ILE A 220 -18.84 3.77 9.57
CA ILE A 220 -18.84 2.85 10.73
C ILE A 220 -19.75 3.41 11.81
N GLY A 221 -20.67 2.61 12.34
CA GLY A 221 -21.59 3.04 13.41
C GLY A 221 -22.58 4.15 13.03
N GLY A 222 -22.58 4.64 11.79
CA GLY A 222 -23.32 5.82 11.34
C GLY A 222 -22.49 7.11 11.30
N GLU A 223 -21.17 7.00 11.50
CA GLU A 223 -20.17 8.07 11.40
C GLU A 223 -19.24 7.80 10.21
N THR A 224 -18.89 8.87 9.48
CA THR A 224 -17.85 8.80 8.43
C THR A 224 -16.49 8.95 9.09
N ARG A 225 -15.60 7.98 8.89
CA ARG A 225 -14.22 8.01 9.39
C ARG A 225 -13.21 7.82 8.27
N VAL A 226 -12.01 8.39 8.43
CA VAL A 226 -10.85 8.00 7.61
C VAL A 226 -10.45 6.59 8.04
N SER A 227 -10.48 5.62 7.12
CA SER A 227 -10.12 4.23 7.42
C SER A 227 -8.94 3.71 6.60
N GLY A 228 -8.58 4.43 5.54
CA GLY A 228 -7.36 4.18 4.78
C GLY A 228 -6.70 5.47 4.34
N VAL A 229 -5.38 5.47 4.24
CA VAL A 229 -4.56 6.53 3.65
C VAL A 229 -4.06 6.05 2.30
N THR A 230 -4.20 6.84 1.24
CA THR A 230 -3.79 6.42 -0.11
C THR A 230 -2.26 6.30 -0.19
N SER A 231 -1.75 5.08 -0.22
CA SER A 231 -0.31 4.81 -0.35
C SER A 231 0.08 4.69 -1.84
N LYS A 232 -0.31 3.60 -2.50
CA LYS A 232 0.21 3.24 -3.83
C LYS A 232 -0.81 2.54 -4.72
N GLY A 233 -0.59 2.63 -6.04
CA GLY A 233 -1.46 2.03 -7.05
C GLY A 233 -0.69 1.23 -8.10
N ARG A 234 -1.24 0.09 -8.52
CA ARG A 234 -0.59 -0.80 -9.50
C ARG A 234 -0.74 -0.31 -10.95
N PHE A 235 0.16 -0.80 -11.81
CA PHE A 235 0.11 -0.66 -13.28
C PHE A 235 -0.07 0.78 -13.80
N PHE A 236 0.56 1.79 -13.18
CA PHE A 236 0.37 3.20 -13.50
C PHE A 236 -1.09 3.66 -13.34
N CYS A 237 -1.66 3.39 -12.16
CA CYS A 237 -3.05 3.72 -11.80
C CYS A 237 -4.11 2.89 -12.57
N GLN A 238 -3.81 1.63 -12.93
CA GLN A 238 -4.68 0.77 -13.78
C GLN A 238 -4.94 -0.62 -13.18
N GLY A 239 -4.81 -0.77 -11.87
CA GLY A 239 -5.27 -1.94 -11.11
C GLY A 239 -5.17 -1.65 -9.61
N GLU A 240 -5.51 -2.66 -8.79
CA GLU A 240 -5.53 -2.60 -7.31
C GLU A 240 -4.57 -1.56 -6.70
N SER A 241 -5.15 -0.67 -5.90
CA SER A 241 -4.44 0.25 -5.01
C SER A 241 -4.47 -0.27 -3.59
N ASP A 242 -3.36 -0.02 -2.90
CA ASP A 242 -3.12 -0.37 -1.51
C ASP A 242 -3.28 0.92 -0.67
N LEU A 243 -4.14 0.86 0.34
CA LEU A 243 -4.43 1.97 1.26
C LEU A 243 -3.96 1.59 2.66
N THR A 244 -3.07 2.37 3.27
CA THR A 244 -2.55 2.11 4.62
C THR A 244 -3.69 2.22 5.65
N ARG A 245 -3.94 1.14 6.41
CA ARG A 245 -5.01 1.04 7.41
C ARG A 245 -4.81 2.01 8.57
N THR A 246 -5.77 2.88 8.88
CA THR A 246 -5.62 3.79 10.04
C THR A 246 -5.75 3.08 11.38
N ASP A 247 -6.46 1.95 11.43
CA ASP A 247 -6.67 1.17 12.65
C ASP A 247 -5.41 0.41 13.09
N ARG A 248 -4.52 0.06 12.15
CA ARG A 248 -3.23 -0.57 12.47
C ARG A 248 -2.25 0.38 13.17
N TYR A 249 -2.35 1.69 12.91
CA TYR A 249 -1.47 2.73 13.46
C TYR A 249 -2.24 3.72 14.35
N ALA A 250 -3.33 3.26 14.96
CA ALA A 250 -4.23 4.12 15.72
C ALA A 250 -3.54 4.76 16.93
N ASP A 251 -2.61 4.04 17.56
CA ASP A 251 -1.85 4.48 18.74
C ASP A 251 -0.83 5.57 18.35
N PHE A 252 -0.01 5.33 17.32
CA PHE A 252 0.88 6.35 16.72
C PHE A 252 0.12 7.64 16.34
N ILE A 253 -1.04 7.51 15.69
CA ILE A 253 -1.87 8.68 15.35
C ILE A 253 -2.38 9.37 16.62
N ALA A 254 -2.81 8.63 17.63
CA ALA A 254 -3.39 9.19 18.85
C ALA A 254 -2.35 9.95 19.68
N GLU A 255 -1.15 9.38 19.83
CA GLU A 255 -0.04 9.96 20.59
C GLU A 255 0.45 11.27 19.95
N VAL A 256 0.70 11.27 18.63
CA VAL A 256 1.09 12.50 17.90
C VAL A 256 -0.04 13.54 17.91
N VAL A 257 -1.30 13.12 17.82
CA VAL A 257 -2.44 14.06 17.95
C VAL A 257 -2.51 14.65 19.36
N ALA A 258 -2.26 13.87 20.42
CA ALA A 258 -2.26 14.36 21.79
C ALA A 258 -1.13 15.37 22.03
N ALA A 259 0.06 15.16 21.45
CA ALA A 259 1.18 16.09 21.53
C ALA A 259 0.97 17.39 20.74
N TRP A 260 0.19 17.37 19.64
CA TRP A 260 0.06 18.51 18.71
C TRP A 260 -1.26 19.28 18.71
N ASP A 261 -2.37 18.71 19.19
CA ASP A 261 -3.60 19.47 19.45
C ASP A 261 -3.41 20.34 20.70
N ASP A 262 -3.96 21.56 20.74
CA ASP A 262 -3.74 22.56 21.81
C ASP A 262 -4.50 22.20 23.12
N GLY A 263 -4.40 20.95 23.56
CA GLY A 263 -5.01 20.39 24.76
C GLY A 263 -4.21 20.67 26.04
N PRO A 264 -4.73 20.25 27.21
CA PRO A 264 -4.08 20.51 28.50
C PRO A 264 -2.79 19.70 28.74
N CYS A 265 -2.39 18.86 27.79
CA CYS A 265 -1.22 17.95 27.84
C CYS A 265 -0.54 17.89 26.46
N SER A 266 -0.59 19.02 25.74
CA SER A 266 0.09 19.22 24.46
C SER A 266 1.55 19.57 24.71
N GLN A 267 2.43 19.31 23.74
CA GLN A 267 3.85 19.67 23.82
C GLN A 267 4.01 21.20 23.76
N ASP A 268 3.96 21.86 24.93
CA ASP A 268 3.95 23.32 25.11
C ASP A 268 5.05 23.85 26.06
N GLY A 269 5.74 22.95 26.76
CA GLY A 269 6.79 23.24 27.74
C GLY A 269 6.35 23.19 29.21
N GLU A 270 5.08 22.88 29.53
CA GLU A 270 4.53 22.83 30.89
C GLU A 270 3.89 21.47 31.25
N CYS A 271 4.69 20.54 31.77
CA CYS A 271 4.22 19.25 32.35
C CYS A 271 2.95 19.35 33.22
N ASN A 272 1.88 18.67 32.78
CA ASN A 272 0.63 18.44 33.50
C ASN A 272 0.49 17.00 34.06
N ASP A 273 0.97 16.77 35.28
CA ASP A 273 0.90 15.47 35.97
C ASP A 273 -0.47 15.16 36.64
N THR A 274 -1.51 15.96 36.37
CA THR A 274 -2.74 15.96 37.20
C THR A 274 -3.72 14.81 36.92
N GLY A 275 -3.47 14.00 35.88
CA GLY A 275 -4.36 12.92 35.45
C GLY A 275 -5.57 13.39 34.64
N GLU A 276 -5.49 14.57 34.03
CA GLU A 276 -6.45 15.07 33.03
C GLU A 276 -6.12 14.59 31.60
N CYS A 277 -4.93 14.01 31.40
CA CYS A 277 -4.41 13.53 30.12
C CYS A 277 -4.86 12.10 29.80
N GLU A 278 -5.10 11.80 28.52
CA GLU A 278 -5.37 10.44 28.02
C GLU A 278 -4.07 9.64 27.82
N PHE A 279 -3.06 10.31 27.24
CA PHE A 279 -1.67 9.87 27.17
C PHE A 279 -0.86 10.53 28.29
N ILE A 280 0.39 10.11 28.51
CA ILE A 280 1.29 10.89 29.37
C ILE A 280 1.60 12.20 28.66
N ASP A 281 1.59 13.31 29.41
CA ASP A 281 1.99 14.61 28.90
C ASP A 281 3.47 14.55 28.46
N PRO A 282 3.81 14.88 27.19
CA PRO A 282 5.16 14.76 26.67
C PRO A 282 6.15 15.69 27.37
N ASP A 283 5.72 16.76 28.04
CA ASP A 283 6.60 17.61 28.84
C ASP A 283 6.87 17.05 30.25
N CYS A 284 6.17 15.98 30.67
CA CYS A 284 6.30 15.35 31.99
C CYS A 284 7.26 14.15 32.06
N ASP A 285 7.38 13.37 30.99
CA ASP A 285 8.16 12.14 30.95
C ASP A 285 9.03 12.11 29.70
N ILE A 286 10.19 11.46 29.78
CA ILE A 286 11.16 11.31 28.68
C ILE A 286 10.74 10.20 27.72
N CYS A 287 9.44 10.01 27.54
CA CYS A 287 8.85 8.83 26.93
C CYS A 287 7.62 9.25 26.13
N GLY A 288 7.75 9.20 24.81
CA GLY A 288 6.62 9.36 23.89
C GLY A 288 7.03 10.13 22.65
N PHE A 289 6.32 11.22 22.37
CA PHE A 289 6.68 12.21 21.35
C PHE A 289 6.98 13.58 21.97
N ASP A 290 8.20 13.73 22.53
CA ASP A 290 8.68 14.93 23.24
C ASP A 290 9.94 15.57 22.60
N GLY A 291 10.55 14.91 21.62
CA GLY A 291 11.82 15.27 20.98
C GLY A 291 13.07 14.66 21.62
N PHE A 292 12.94 13.73 22.58
CA PHE A 292 14.02 13.14 23.36
C PHE A 292 13.86 11.62 23.59
N CYS A 293 14.49 10.81 22.72
CA CYS A 293 14.59 9.36 22.89
C CYS A 293 14.90 8.89 24.34
N GLY A 294 13.91 8.24 24.98
CA GLY A 294 14.02 7.53 26.24
C GLY A 294 14.23 6.01 26.11
N ASP A 295 15.41 5.52 26.51
CA ASP A 295 15.69 4.08 26.48
C ASP A 295 14.83 3.28 27.51
N GLU A 296 14.55 3.82 28.70
CA GLU A 296 13.92 3.08 29.82
C GLU A 296 12.36 3.13 29.85
N CYS A 297 11.72 3.43 28.71
CA CYS A 297 10.26 3.59 28.64
C CYS A 297 9.46 2.26 28.74
N PRO A 298 8.21 2.29 29.26
CA PRO A 298 7.34 1.09 29.31
C PRO A 298 6.95 0.56 27.93
N GLU A 299 6.75 1.47 26.98
CA GLU A 299 6.48 1.23 25.57
C GLU A 299 7.59 1.90 24.73
N PRO A 300 7.73 1.58 23.44
CA PRO A 300 8.83 2.09 22.61
C PRO A 300 8.60 3.55 22.22
N ASP A 301 9.36 4.45 22.85
CA ASP A 301 9.48 5.89 22.58
C ASP A 301 9.57 6.25 21.08
N LEU A 302 8.72 7.17 20.61
CA LEU A 302 8.59 7.52 19.18
C LEU A 302 9.78 8.34 18.65
N ASP A 303 10.49 9.08 19.50
CA ASP A 303 11.69 9.85 19.15
C ASP A 303 12.98 9.00 19.14
N CYS A 304 12.92 7.76 19.64
CA CYS A 304 14.02 6.82 19.54
C CYS A 304 14.28 6.30 18.12
N ALA A 305 15.56 6.03 17.87
CA ALA A 305 15.96 5.28 16.69
C ALA A 305 15.31 3.88 16.73
N LEU A 306 14.76 3.47 15.58
CA LEU A 306 14.22 2.14 15.37
C LEU A 306 15.17 1.03 15.83
N GLY A 307 14.64 0.12 16.65
CA GLY A 307 15.14 -1.25 16.74
C GLY A 307 14.85 -2.02 15.45
N GLY A 308 15.25 -3.29 15.42
CA GLY A 308 14.86 -4.26 14.40
C GLY A 308 13.33 -4.39 14.34
N LEU A 309 12.84 -4.48 13.11
CA LEU A 309 11.42 -4.68 12.82
C LEU A 309 11.04 -6.16 13.01
N ALA A 310 9.74 -6.46 12.95
CA ALA A 310 9.24 -7.83 13.00
C ALA A 310 10.06 -8.78 12.08
N GLY A 311 10.62 -9.84 12.67
CA GLY A 311 11.44 -10.83 11.98
C GLY A 311 12.94 -10.51 11.83
N ASP A 312 13.41 -9.31 12.17
CA ASP A 312 14.85 -9.01 12.23
C ASP A 312 15.52 -9.75 13.41
N THR A 313 16.83 -10.02 13.31
CA THR A 313 17.58 -10.73 14.36
C THR A 313 17.88 -9.84 15.56
N CYS A 314 17.73 -10.38 16.77
CA CYS A 314 17.99 -9.69 18.05
C CYS A 314 18.86 -10.53 19.00
N ASP A 315 19.63 -9.86 19.87
CA ASP A 315 20.30 -10.48 21.03
C ASP A 315 19.47 -10.28 22.32
N ASP A 316 18.81 -9.12 22.49
CA ASP A 316 17.84 -8.87 23.58
C ASP A 316 16.64 -7.98 23.17
N ASP A 317 15.69 -7.76 24.11
CA ASP A 317 14.45 -7.03 23.84
C ASP A 317 14.67 -5.59 23.35
N PHE A 318 15.76 -4.91 23.74
CA PHE A 318 16.05 -3.53 23.30
C PHE A 318 16.58 -3.44 21.86
N ASP A 319 16.97 -4.57 21.25
CA ASP A 319 17.28 -4.61 19.82
C ASP A 319 16.02 -4.52 18.95
N CYS A 320 14.81 -4.61 19.52
CA CYS A 320 13.55 -4.71 18.79
C CYS A 320 12.63 -3.51 18.99
N GLU A 321 11.95 -3.08 17.92
CA GLU A 321 11.00 -1.97 18.00
C GLU A 321 9.92 -2.23 19.06
N ASP A 322 9.21 -3.35 19.00
CA ASP A 322 8.13 -3.72 19.94
C ASP A 322 8.62 -4.16 21.34
N ARG A 323 9.92 -4.03 21.64
CA ARG A 323 10.57 -4.51 22.88
C ARG A 323 10.31 -5.98 23.22
N VAL A 324 10.24 -6.83 22.18
CA VAL A 324 10.02 -8.29 22.32
C VAL A 324 10.97 -9.06 21.39
N CYS A 325 12.02 -9.65 21.97
CA CYS A 325 12.94 -10.56 21.30
C CYS A 325 12.62 -12.01 21.70
N ILE A 326 12.24 -12.86 20.73
CA ILE A 326 11.88 -14.26 21.00
C ILE A 326 12.87 -15.24 20.38
N VAL A 327 13.13 -16.33 21.09
CA VAL A 327 13.88 -17.48 20.56
C VAL A 327 12.97 -18.26 19.61
N ALA A 328 13.50 -18.64 18.44
CA ALA A 328 12.74 -19.33 17.42
C ALA A 328 12.22 -20.70 17.92
N PRO A 329 10.95 -21.05 17.68
CA PRO A 329 10.34 -22.27 18.20
C PRO A 329 10.91 -23.56 17.56
N ASP A 330 11.58 -23.42 16.41
CA ASP A 330 12.19 -24.47 15.62
C ASP A 330 13.71 -24.58 15.77
N ASP A 331 14.40 -23.57 16.31
CA ASP A 331 15.86 -23.58 16.51
C ASP A 331 16.31 -22.64 17.65
N ASP A 332 16.92 -23.18 18.70
CA ASP A 332 17.34 -22.39 19.88
C ASP A 332 18.57 -21.50 19.65
N ARG A 333 19.13 -21.52 18.44
CA ARG A 333 20.26 -20.66 18.01
C ARG A 333 19.82 -19.37 17.32
N VAL A 334 18.54 -19.22 16.99
CA VAL A 334 17.98 -18.03 16.34
C VAL A 334 17.06 -17.30 17.31
N SER A 335 17.25 -15.99 17.42
CA SER A 335 16.28 -15.09 18.04
C SER A 335 15.88 -14.02 17.03
N TYR A 336 14.63 -13.59 17.08
CA TYR A 336 14.12 -12.52 16.22
C TYR A 336 13.10 -11.63 16.92
N CYS A 337 13.01 -10.39 16.44
CA CYS A 337 12.07 -9.38 16.90
C CYS A 337 10.64 -9.78 16.56
N SER A 338 9.76 -9.67 17.55
CA SER A 338 8.37 -10.10 17.55
C SER A 338 7.53 -9.05 18.28
N ALA A 339 6.23 -9.32 18.41
CA ALA A 339 5.29 -8.52 19.18
C ALA A 339 4.47 -9.42 20.11
N SER A 340 3.98 -8.85 21.20
CA SER A 340 2.97 -9.51 22.06
C SER A 340 1.62 -9.56 21.34
N CYS A 341 0.89 -10.67 21.47
CA CYS A 341 -0.38 -10.86 20.76
C CYS A 341 -1.40 -11.69 21.58
N ASP A 342 -2.70 -11.44 21.38
CA ASP A 342 -3.75 -12.30 21.93
C ASP A 342 -4.06 -13.45 20.97
N THR A 343 -3.82 -14.69 21.41
CA THR A 343 -4.14 -15.91 20.65
C THR A 343 -5.64 -16.13 20.39
N ALA A 344 -6.54 -15.31 20.96
CA ALA A 344 -7.96 -15.27 20.62
C ALA A 344 -8.30 -14.32 19.45
N VAL A 345 -7.39 -13.40 19.10
CA VAL A 345 -7.49 -12.39 18.03
C VAL A 345 -6.78 -12.91 16.77
N SER A 346 -7.18 -12.44 15.58
CA SER A 346 -6.49 -12.84 14.34
C SER A 346 -5.05 -12.36 14.35
N ALA A 347 -4.10 -13.18 13.93
CA ALA A 347 -2.72 -12.73 13.77
C ALA A 347 -2.59 -11.59 12.74
N LEU A 348 -3.49 -11.53 11.75
CA LEU A 348 -3.55 -10.45 10.75
C LEU A 348 -4.10 -9.13 11.30
N GLU A 349 -4.57 -9.08 12.55
CA GLU A 349 -5.04 -7.87 13.22
C GLU A 349 -3.98 -7.26 14.16
N GLN A 350 -2.89 -7.98 14.46
CA GLN A 350 -1.96 -7.64 15.56
C GLN A 350 -0.48 -8.02 15.33
N CYS A 351 -0.15 -8.79 14.29
CA CYS A 351 1.23 -9.16 13.96
C CYS A 351 1.65 -8.51 12.63
N ASP A 352 2.80 -7.83 12.65
CA ASP A 352 3.38 -7.24 11.45
C ASP A 352 4.12 -8.27 10.58
N LEU A 353 4.11 -8.01 9.27
CA LEU A 353 4.80 -8.86 8.31
C LEU A 353 6.31 -8.84 8.59
N PRO A 354 6.99 -10.00 8.50
CA PRO A 354 6.55 -11.28 7.94
C PRO A 354 5.85 -12.22 8.94
N LEU A 355 5.68 -11.82 10.20
CA LEU A 355 5.09 -12.64 11.26
C LEU A 355 3.57 -12.69 11.08
N THR A 356 3.03 -13.90 10.93
CA THR A 356 1.66 -14.11 10.44
C THR A 356 0.86 -15.10 11.28
N VAL A 357 1.40 -15.53 12.42
CA VAL A 357 0.72 -16.40 13.38
C VAL A 357 1.00 -15.93 14.81
N CYS A 358 -0.05 -15.75 15.61
CA CYS A 358 0.07 -15.58 17.05
C CYS A 358 0.07 -16.95 17.74
N ARG A 359 1.10 -17.28 18.53
CA ARG A 359 1.20 -18.56 19.26
C ARG A 359 1.60 -18.33 20.72
N GLN A 360 1.21 -19.24 21.61
CA GLN A 360 1.69 -19.22 22.99
C GLN A 360 3.19 -19.52 23.05
N GLY A 361 3.96 -18.61 23.63
CA GLY A 361 5.40 -18.72 23.83
C GLY A 361 5.79 -18.65 25.31
N ALA A 362 6.89 -17.97 25.62
CA ALA A 362 7.45 -17.88 26.98
C ALA A 362 6.74 -16.82 27.85
N ASN A 363 6.38 -15.68 27.25
CA ASN A 363 5.87 -14.50 27.96
C ASN A 363 4.37 -14.24 27.73
N GLY A 364 3.75 -14.93 26.77
CA GLY A 364 2.33 -14.78 26.46
C GLY A 364 1.98 -15.38 25.11
N GLY A 365 1.07 -14.75 24.38
CA GLY A 365 1.03 -14.93 22.93
C GLY A 365 2.12 -14.06 22.29
N GLU A 366 2.86 -14.63 21.35
CA GLU A 366 3.97 -14.02 20.62
C GLU A 366 3.74 -14.18 19.12
N CYS A 367 4.06 -13.15 18.34
CA CYS A 367 3.98 -13.18 16.87
C CYS A 367 5.13 -14.02 16.28
N GLN A 368 4.81 -14.92 15.36
CA GLN A 368 5.75 -15.91 14.83
C GLN A 368 5.59 -16.12 13.32
N PHE A 369 6.64 -16.62 12.69
CA PHE A 369 6.58 -17.11 11.30
C PHE A 369 5.56 -18.24 11.15
N ALA A 370 4.83 -18.24 10.04
CA ALA A 370 3.88 -19.32 9.73
C ALA A 370 4.57 -20.65 9.37
N GLY A 371 5.75 -20.56 8.74
CA GLY A 371 6.63 -21.68 8.38
C GLY A 371 7.91 -21.71 9.24
N PRO A 372 8.96 -22.43 8.79
CA PRO A 372 10.29 -22.39 9.42
C PRO A 372 10.82 -20.95 9.49
N THR A 373 11.53 -20.64 10.58
CA THR A 373 12.15 -19.34 10.80
C THR A 373 13.26 -19.11 9.76
N PRO A 374 13.42 -17.90 9.18
CA PRO A 374 14.47 -17.63 8.20
C PRO A 374 15.86 -18.12 8.66
N GLY A 375 16.52 -18.90 7.80
CA GLY A 375 17.84 -19.49 8.05
C GLY A 375 17.89 -20.80 8.85
N THR A 376 16.78 -21.27 9.43
CA THR A 376 16.68 -22.57 10.10
C THR A 376 16.39 -23.71 9.11
N GLN A 377 16.40 -24.95 9.59
CA GLN A 377 16.15 -26.12 8.74
C GLN A 377 14.76 -26.10 8.08
N GLY A 378 14.73 -26.16 6.75
CA GLY A 378 13.51 -26.12 5.94
C GLY A 378 13.08 -24.72 5.50
N ALA A 379 13.72 -23.65 6.00
CA ALA A 379 13.50 -22.28 5.52
C ALA A 379 13.97 -22.12 4.07
N ALA A 380 13.36 -21.22 3.31
CA ALA A 380 13.77 -20.97 1.92
C ALA A 380 15.12 -20.23 1.86
N CYS A 381 15.96 -20.57 0.87
CA CYS A 381 17.26 -19.94 0.65
C CYS A 381 17.56 -19.74 -0.85
N SER A 382 18.42 -18.78 -1.15
CA SER A 382 19.03 -18.56 -2.46
C SER A 382 20.46 -19.10 -2.52
N ASP A 383 21.23 -18.91 -1.44
CA ASP A 383 22.53 -19.55 -1.23
C ASP A 383 22.82 -19.83 0.25
N SER A 384 23.98 -20.43 0.56
CA SER A 384 24.31 -20.85 1.93
C SER A 384 24.62 -19.72 2.91
N ALA A 385 24.68 -18.46 2.47
CA ALA A 385 24.73 -17.31 3.38
C ALA A 385 23.37 -17.03 4.05
N ASP A 386 22.28 -17.50 3.46
CA ASP A 386 20.91 -17.35 3.99
C ASP A 386 20.61 -18.35 5.13
N CYS A 387 21.53 -19.26 5.46
CA CYS A 387 21.30 -20.41 6.35
C CYS A 387 22.33 -20.51 7.48
N LEU A 388 21.92 -21.03 8.64
CA LEU A 388 22.87 -21.47 9.68
C LEU A 388 23.75 -22.65 9.23
N GLY A 389 23.16 -23.58 8.47
CA GLY A 389 23.82 -24.75 7.90
C GLY A 389 24.31 -24.51 6.47
N ALA A 390 23.60 -25.07 5.49
CA ALA A 390 23.84 -24.87 4.06
C ALA A 390 22.52 -24.79 3.28
N CYS A 391 22.54 -24.19 2.09
CA CYS A 391 21.39 -24.20 1.18
C CYS A 391 21.44 -25.42 0.25
N ASP A 392 20.37 -26.21 0.15
CA ASP A 392 20.27 -27.28 -0.85
C ASP A 392 19.98 -26.67 -2.24
N PRO A 393 20.89 -26.79 -3.23
CA PRO A 393 20.74 -26.14 -4.53
C PRO A 393 19.68 -26.78 -5.44
N ASN A 394 19.03 -27.88 -5.02
CA ASN A 394 17.95 -28.53 -5.76
C ASN A 394 16.58 -28.12 -5.20
N ASP A 395 16.46 -28.12 -3.87
CA ASP A 395 15.20 -27.88 -3.16
C ASP A 395 15.04 -26.42 -2.71
N MET A 396 16.11 -25.62 -2.77
CA MET A 396 16.18 -24.19 -2.38
C MET A 396 15.74 -23.96 -0.92
N ILE A 397 16.13 -24.88 -0.04
CA ILE A 397 15.87 -24.82 1.42
C ILE A 397 17.16 -25.00 2.23
N CYS A 398 17.19 -24.37 3.40
CA CYS A 398 18.24 -24.51 4.39
C CYS A 398 18.23 -25.91 5.01
N VAL A 399 19.41 -26.50 5.16
CA VAL A 399 19.62 -27.88 5.62
C VAL A 399 20.81 -27.93 6.56
N GLU A 400 20.62 -28.57 7.73
CA GLU A 400 21.65 -28.68 8.76
C GLU A 400 22.63 -29.85 8.50
N PRO A 401 23.92 -29.73 8.85
CA PRO A 401 24.90 -30.80 8.67
C PRO A 401 24.65 -31.99 9.61
N CYS A 402 24.85 -33.21 9.11
CA CYS A 402 24.58 -34.44 9.85
C CYS A 402 25.69 -35.50 9.66
N ASN A 403 25.78 -36.46 10.58
CA ASN A 403 26.62 -37.65 10.45
C ASN A 403 25.75 -38.89 10.16
N SER A 404 24.62 -38.99 10.84
CA SER A 404 23.62 -40.07 10.75
C SER A 404 22.19 -39.54 10.85
N ASP A 405 21.21 -40.36 10.44
CA ASP A 405 19.79 -39.98 10.44
C ASP A 405 19.25 -39.62 11.84
N SER A 406 19.90 -40.12 12.91
CA SER A 406 19.61 -39.74 14.30
C SER A 406 19.94 -38.30 14.67
N ASP A 407 20.66 -37.59 13.80
CA ASP A 407 21.04 -36.19 13.99
C ASP A 407 19.98 -35.25 13.38
N CYS A 408 19.00 -35.81 12.67
CA CYS A 408 17.93 -35.11 11.97
C CYS A 408 16.60 -35.23 12.73
N SER A 409 15.71 -34.25 12.56
CA SER A 409 14.31 -34.34 12.98
C SER A 409 13.55 -35.36 12.11
N ASP A 410 12.45 -35.90 12.64
CA ASP A 410 11.69 -37.05 12.07
C ASP A 410 11.20 -36.86 10.60
N GLU A 411 11.28 -35.65 10.05
CA GLU A 411 10.86 -35.31 8.68
C GLU A 411 12.02 -35.32 7.65
N PHE A 412 13.28 -35.54 8.09
CA PHE A 412 14.48 -35.39 7.27
C PHE A 412 15.46 -36.57 7.42
N ASP A 413 16.08 -36.98 6.30
CA ASP A 413 17.10 -38.04 6.26
C ASP A 413 18.51 -37.46 6.12
N CYS A 414 19.54 -38.15 6.64
CA CYS A 414 20.93 -37.67 6.57
C CYS A 414 21.62 -38.03 5.23
N ARG A 415 21.24 -37.30 4.17
CA ARG A 415 21.69 -37.51 2.77
C ARG A 415 22.90 -36.66 2.40
N SER A 416 23.52 -36.95 1.25
CA SER A 416 24.71 -36.21 0.76
C SER A 416 24.31 -35.19 -0.32
N VAL A 417 24.31 -33.90 0.02
CA VAL A 417 24.00 -32.78 -0.88
C VAL A 417 25.29 -32.02 -1.19
N GLY A 418 25.60 -31.80 -2.47
CA GLY A 418 26.83 -31.10 -2.88
C GLY A 418 28.17 -31.77 -2.47
N GLY A 419 28.12 -32.96 -1.87
CA GLY A 419 29.27 -33.65 -1.27
C GLY A 419 29.38 -33.53 0.26
N THR A 420 28.47 -32.79 0.90
CA THR A 420 28.33 -32.65 2.36
C THR A 420 27.13 -33.48 2.84
N LYS A 421 27.24 -34.11 4.01
CA LYS A 421 26.09 -34.77 4.65
C LYS A 421 25.22 -33.74 5.37
N VAL A 422 23.94 -33.71 5.05
CA VAL A 422 22.95 -32.78 5.60
C VAL A 422 21.59 -33.46 5.81
N CYS A 423 20.82 -32.97 6.78
CA CYS A 423 19.42 -33.34 7.01
C CYS A 423 18.54 -32.70 5.93
N ALA A 424 18.08 -33.48 4.96
CA ALA A 424 17.28 -33.00 3.84
C ALA A 424 16.14 -33.97 3.52
N LEU A 425 15.15 -33.51 2.76
CA LEU A 425 13.90 -34.24 2.54
C LEU A 425 14.13 -35.63 1.88
N PRO A 426 13.28 -36.64 2.17
CA PRO A 426 13.37 -37.95 1.53
C PRO A 426 13.12 -37.88 0.01
N GLU A 427 13.89 -38.62 -0.80
CA GLU A 427 13.80 -38.59 -2.28
C GLU A 427 12.40 -38.96 -2.85
N ASP A 428 11.61 -39.75 -2.10
CA ASP A 428 10.24 -40.15 -2.48
C ASP A 428 9.14 -39.21 -1.94
N GLY A 429 9.51 -38.16 -1.20
CA GLY A 429 8.62 -37.25 -0.46
C GLY A 429 8.18 -36.01 -1.25
N GLY A 430 7.47 -36.16 -2.35
CA GLY A 430 6.95 -35.01 -3.11
C GLY A 430 5.93 -34.17 -2.32
N CYS A 431 6.25 -32.90 -2.05
CA CYS A 431 5.36 -31.95 -1.35
C CYS A 431 4.00 -31.77 -2.04
N CYS A 432 2.96 -32.41 -1.49
CA CYS A 432 1.55 -31.99 -1.60
C CYS A 432 0.64 -32.87 -0.71
N SER A 433 0.42 -32.47 0.55
CA SER A 433 -0.69 -33.02 1.35
C SER A 433 -1.29 -32.01 2.34
N THR A 434 -2.03 -31.03 1.81
CA THR A 434 -3.46 -30.86 2.18
C THR A 434 -4.25 -30.05 1.15
N THR A 435 -5.52 -30.44 0.98
CA THR A 435 -6.65 -29.67 0.41
C THR A 435 -6.56 -29.07 -1.02
N SER A 436 -7.07 -29.87 -1.97
CA SER A 436 -7.85 -29.48 -3.18
C SER A 436 -7.22 -28.61 -4.29
N ALA A 437 -6.86 -29.25 -5.40
CA ALA A 437 -6.74 -28.65 -6.73
C ALA A 437 -7.49 -29.51 -7.79
N PRO A 438 -7.95 -28.94 -8.93
CA PRO A 438 -8.91 -29.59 -9.83
C PRO A 438 -8.28 -30.64 -10.78
N PRO A 439 -9.08 -31.55 -11.37
CA PRO A 439 -8.55 -32.67 -12.16
C PRO A 439 -7.94 -32.23 -13.50
N LYS A 440 -6.68 -32.60 -13.74
CA LYS A 440 -5.99 -32.38 -15.02
C LYS A 440 -6.55 -33.30 -16.12
N LEU A 441 -6.85 -32.75 -17.30
CA LEU A 441 -7.24 -33.53 -18.47
C LEU A 441 -6.08 -34.42 -18.95
N GLY A 442 -6.39 -35.67 -19.33
CA GLY A 442 -5.42 -36.61 -19.87
C GLY A 442 -5.09 -36.36 -21.35
N ASN A 443 -3.83 -36.60 -21.72
CA ASN A 443 -3.35 -36.56 -23.10
C ASN A 443 -4.07 -37.59 -23.98
N ILE A 444 -4.72 -37.13 -25.07
CA ILE A 444 -5.19 -37.98 -26.17
C ILE A 444 -4.32 -37.72 -27.39
N ALA A 445 -3.75 -38.78 -27.94
CA ALA A 445 -2.82 -38.72 -29.07
C ALA A 445 -3.50 -38.22 -30.35
N LEU A 446 -2.84 -37.28 -31.05
CA LEU A 446 -3.24 -36.89 -32.40
C LEU A 446 -3.05 -38.04 -33.39
N THR A 447 -4.15 -38.58 -33.89
CA THR A 447 -4.15 -39.43 -35.10
C THR A 447 -4.74 -38.64 -36.25
N PHE A 448 -3.93 -38.34 -37.27
CA PHE A 448 -4.38 -37.66 -38.47
C PHE A 448 -5.33 -38.54 -39.28
N LEU A 449 -6.55 -38.07 -39.53
CA LEU A 449 -7.45 -38.65 -40.53
C LEU A 449 -8.19 -37.54 -41.27
N THR A 450 -7.78 -37.32 -42.51
CA THR A 450 -8.39 -36.37 -43.43
C THR A 450 -9.70 -36.94 -44.00
N LEU A 451 -10.81 -36.18 -43.92
CA LEU A 451 -11.85 -36.24 -44.94
C LEU A 451 -12.73 -34.97 -44.96
N PHE A 452 -13.10 -34.55 -46.17
CA PHE A 452 -13.97 -33.40 -46.44
C PHE A 452 -15.40 -33.61 -45.93
N GLY A 453 -16.06 -32.54 -45.45
CA GLY A 453 -17.47 -32.55 -45.05
C GLY A 453 -18.16 -31.19 -45.20
N VAL A 454 -18.84 -30.99 -46.33
CA VAL A 454 -19.69 -29.81 -46.58
C VAL A 454 -20.95 -29.88 -45.72
N ILE A 455 -21.34 -28.78 -45.06
CA ILE A 455 -22.66 -28.68 -44.38
C ILE A 455 -23.51 -27.58 -45.04
N PHE A 456 -24.66 -28.00 -45.55
CA PHE A 456 -25.70 -27.14 -46.13
C PHE A 456 -26.60 -26.56 -45.01
N VAL A 457 -26.90 -25.27 -45.07
CA VAL A 457 -27.75 -24.58 -44.07
C VAL A 457 -29.23 -24.90 -44.28
N ALA A 458 -29.88 -25.52 -43.29
CA ALA A 458 -31.32 -25.79 -43.29
C ALA A 458 -32.10 -24.74 -42.47
N ARG A 459 -32.57 -23.68 -43.12
CA ARG A 459 -33.54 -22.72 -42.54
C ARG A 459 -34.92 -23.38 -42.36
N ARG A 460 -35.48 -23.35 -41.15
CA ARG A 460 -36.93 -23.55 -40.95
C ARG A 460 -37.70 -22.26 -41.25
N ARG A 461 -38.65 -22.32 -42.18
CA ARG A 461 -39.83 -21.43 -42.24
C ARG A 461 -41.08 -22.30 -42.28
N ARG A 462 -42.08 -21.98 -41.46
CA ARG A 462 -43.49 -22.36 -41.70
C ARG A 462 -44.25 -21.10 -42.07
N LEU A 463 -45.04 -21.17 -43.14
CA LEU A 463 -46.16 -20.27 -43.38
C LEU A 463 -47.37 -21.10 -43.82
N HIS A 464 -48.52 -20.55 -43.47
CA HIS A 464 -49.89 -21.05 -43.58
C HIS A 464 -50.25 -21.80 -44.87
N GLY A 465 -51.09 -22.83 -44.65
CA GLY A 465 -52.09 -23.38 -45.57
C GLY A 465 -53.22 -23.90 -44.71
#